data_AF-A0A927EVX1-F1
#
_entry.id   AF-A0A927EVX1-F1
#
_cell.length_a   1.000
_cell.length_b   1.000
_cell.length_c   1.000
_cell.angle_alpha   90.00
_cell.angle_beta   90.00
_cell.angle_gamma   90.00
#
_symmetry.space_group_name_H-M   'P 1'
#
loop_
_entity.id
_entity.type
_entity.pdbx_description
1 polymer ?
#
loop_
_entity_poly.entity_id
_entity_poly.type
_entity_poly.pdbx_seq_one_letter_code
_entity_poly.pdbx_strand_id
1 'polypeptide(L)'
;MGRVRASAATALAGVLGGVLLLLLGATPAHAEGYRYWSFWTRADDGADWAYATQGPATLRPADGAVVGLRFAVTENSEDATRPRQRDGFATVCADTPPREGRKRVALVIDPGTPADAPEGETPPEPWQVCAAVAPDASVGDALAATAPPLRYDASALLCAVAGYPATECGPEVDASAPRAGTDGADGAGDDASGPAGEDGVPFGLVYGGAAVVLLGGAAAWQARRRRRS
;
A
#
# COMPACT_ATOMS: atom_id res chain seq x y z
N MET A 1 -5.03 3.36 62.61
CA MET A 1 -5.63 3.57 61.27
C MET A 1 -4.84 4.48 60.30
N GLY A 2 -3.67 5.04 60.65
CA GLY A 2 -2.99 6.06 59.79
C GLY A 2 -2.05 5.56 58.68
N ARG A 3 -1.51 4.33 58.75
CA ARG A 3 -0.45 3.86 57.84
C ARG A 3 -0.96 3.25 56.52
N VAL A 4 -2.22 2.80 56.47
CA VAL A 4 -2.80 2.13 55.29
C VAL A 4 -3.26 3.14 54.21
N ARG A 5 -3.59 4.37 54.62
CA ARG A 5 -4.05 5.43 53.70
C ARG A 5 -2.91 6.06 52.89
N ALA A 6 -1.69 6.10 53.43
CA ALA A 6 -0.52 6.67 52.74
C ALA A 6 0.00 5.77 51.60
N SER A 7 -0.08 4.45 51.75
CA SER A 7 0.39 3.47 50.74
C SER A 7 -0.54 3.33 49.53
N ALA A 8 -1.84 3.59 49.70
CA ALA A 8 -2.80 3.54 48.60
C ALA A 8 -2.68 4.77 47.68
N ALA A 9 -2.39 5.95 48.24
CA ALA A 9 -2.21 7.18 47.47
C ALA A 9 -0.93 7.16 46.60
N THR A 10 0.15 6.55 47.10
CA THR A 10 1.42 6.38 46.35
C THR A 10 1.30 5.35 45.23
N ALA A 11 0.56 4.25 45.45
CA ALA A 11 0.30 3.26 44.41
C ALA A 11 -0.58 3.81 43.28
N LEU A 12 -1.61 4.61 43.60
CA LEU A 12 -2.50 5.22 42.61
C LEU A 12 -1.78 6.28 41.77
N ALA A 13 -0.91 7.10 42.39
CA ALA A 13 -0.08 8.07 41.68
C ALA A 13 0.94 7.41 40.74
N GLY A 14 1.51 6.25 41.13
CA GLY A 14 2.41 5.48 40.26
C GLY A 14 1.70 4.88 39.05
N VAL A 15 0.46 4.40 39.21
CA VAL A 15 -0.35 3.87 38.11
C VAL A 15 -0.80 4.99 37.17
N LEU A 16 -1.27 6.13 37.70
CA LEU A 16 -1.62 7.31 36.90
C LEU A 16 -0.41 7.87 36.15
N GLY A 17 0.76 7.93 36.77
CA GLY A 17 2.01 8.35 36.12
C GLY A 17 2.45 7.38 35.02
N GLY A 18 2.33 6.07 35.25
CA GLY A 18 2.64 5.05 34.24
C GLY A 18 1.69 5.07 33.04
N VAL A 19 0.39 5.27 33.27
CA VAL A 19 -0.60 5.43 32.19
C VAL A 19 -0.37 6.71 31.40
N LEU A 20 -0.04 7.82 32.07
CA LEU A 20 0.25 9.09 31.40
C LEU A 20 1.53 8.99 30.54
N LEU A 21 2.57 8.29 31.01
CA LEU A 21 3.80 8.03 30.24
C LEU A 21 3.56 7.14 29.01
N LEU A 22 2.65 6.16 29.10
CA LEU A 22 2.26 5.31 27.96
C LEU A 22 1.42 6.08 26.92
N LEU A 23 0.57 7.01 27.37
CA LEU A 23 -0.23 7.86 26.46
C LEU A 23 0.60 8.96 25.79
N LEU A 24 1.63 9.48 26.47
CA LEU A 24 2.56 10.47 25.92
C LEU A 24 3.65 9.86 25.03
N GLY A 25 3.89 8.55 25.14
CA GLY A 25 4.88 7.81 24.36
C GLY A 25 4.33 7.10 23.12
N ALA A 26 3.02 7.19 22.85
CA ALA A 26 2.43 6.68 21.62
C ALA A 26 2.80 7.62 20.47
N THR A 27 3.93 7.35 19.81
CA THR A 27 4.19 7.93 18.49
C THR A 27 3.11 7.45 17.54
N PRO A 28 2.53 8.32 16.69
CA PRO A 28 1.62 7.86 15.65
C PRO A 28 2.32 6.77 14.84
N ALA A 29 1.63 5.64 14.62
CA ALA A 29 2.11 4.64 13.68
C ALA A 29 2.00 5.27 12.29
N HIS A 30 3.11 5.69 11.71
CA HIS A 30 3.14 6.09 10.31
C HIS A 30 2.90 4.82 9.50
N ALA A 31 1.90 4.84 8.61
CA ALA A 31 1.73 3.77 7.65
C ALA A 31 2.86 3.91 6.62
N GLU A 32 3.91 3.10 6.78
CA GLU A 32 5.01 3.03 5.82
C GLU A 32 4.48 2.38 4.54
N GLY A 33 4.61 3.08 3.42
CA GLY A 33 4.29 2.56 2.09
C GLY A 33 5.49 2.68 1.17
N TYR A 34 5.53 1.86 0.12
CA TYR A 34 6.50 1.97 -0.94
C TYR A 34 5.83 2.47 -2.21
N ARG A 35 6.49 3.37 -2.93
CA ARG A 35 6.00 3.87 -4.20
C ARG A 35 6.74 3.21 -5.37
N TYR A 36 6.06 2.32 -6.08
CA TYR A 36 6.69 1.50 -7.13
C TYR A 36 5.71 1.04 -8.20
N TRP A 37 6.25 0.44 -9.27
CA TRP A 37 5.49 -0.25 -10.30
C TRP A 37 5.09 -1.65 -9.85
N SER A 38 3.82 -1.83 -9.48
CA SER A 38 3.24 -3.14 -9.22
C SER A 38 2.89 -3.87 -10.53
N PHE A 39 3.01 -5.19 -10.53
CA PHE A 39 2.78 -6.03 -11.71
C PHE A 39 1.55 -6.90 -11.52
N TRP A 40 0.76 -7.01 -12.59
CA TRP A 40 -0.51 -7.70 -12.58
C TRP A 40 -0.63 -8.58 -13.81
N THR A 41 -1.24 -9.74 -13.66
CA THR A 41 -1.63 -10.60 -14.78
C THR A 41 -3.14 -10.75 -14.81
N ARG A 42 -3.66 -11.06 -15.98
CA ARG A 42 -5.06 -11.35 -16.17
C ARG A 42 -5.24 -12.48 -17.17
N ALA A 43 -6.23 -13.33 -16.92
CA ALA A 43 -6.71 -14.25 -17.94
C ALA A 43 -7.45 -13.47 -19.03
N ASP A 44 -7.40 -13.95 -20.27
CA ASP A 44 -7.96 -13.22 -21.43
C ASP A 44 -9.47 -12.99 -21.34
N ASP A 45 -10.18 -13.84 -20.58
CA ASP A 45 -11.62 -13.80 -20.31
C ASP A 45 -11.97 -13.30 -18.89
N GLY A 46 -10.97 -13.08 -18.04
CA GLY A 46 -11.13 -12.65 -16.66
C GLY A 46 -11.18 -11.13 -16.54
N ALA A 47 -12.10 -10.61 -15.73
CA ALA A 47 -12.15 -9.18 -15.40
C ALA A 47 -11.16 -8.78 -14.29
N ASP A 48 -10.61 -9.76 -13.56
CA ASP A 48 -9.91 -9.53 -12.30
C ASP A 48 -8.40 -9.64 -12.45
N TRP A 49 -7.72 -8.57 -12.04
CA TRP A 49 -6.27 -8.54 -11.93
C TRP A 49 -5.78 -9.46 -10.80
N ALA A 50 -4.81 -10.31 -11.11
CA ALA A 50 -4.05 -11.06 -10.13
C ALA A 50 -2.66 -10.43 -9.95
N TYR A 51 -2.24 -10.22 -8.69
CA TYR A 51 -0.90 -9.71 -8.41
C TYR A 51 0.15 -10.70 -8.91
N ALA A 52 1.14 -10.23 -9.67
CA ALA A 52 2.16 -11.09 -10.22
C ALA A 52 3.16 -11.50 -9.14
N THR A 53 3.40 -12.81 -9.00
CA THR A 53 4.42 -13.36 -8.09
C THR A 53 5.83 -13.38 -8.70
N GLN A 54 5.94 -12.98 -9.97
CA GLN A 54 7.20 -12.91 -10.73
C GLN A 54 7.39 -11.49 -11.28
N GLY A 55 8.60 -10.99 -11.20
CA GLY A 55 8.97 -9.68 -11.74
C GLY A 55 9.06 -9.66 -13.27
N PRO A 56 9.22 -8.46 -13.88
CA PRO A 56 9.17 -8.29 -15.32
C PRO A 56 10.30 -8.99 -16.07
N ALA A 57 11.47 -9.12 -15.44
CA ALA A 57 12.63 -9.79 -16.02
C ALA A 57 12.49 -11.32 -16.07
N THR A 58 11.59 -11.91 -15.27
CA THR A 58 11.44 -13.37 -15.14
C THR A 58 10.13 -13.86 -15.75
N LEU A 59 9.02 -13.16 -15.54
CA LEU A 59 7.72 -13.56 -16.08
C LEU A 59 7.77 -13.65 -17.61
N ARG A 60 7.41 -14.83 -18.14
CA ARG A 60 7.29 -15.14 -19.57
C ARG A 60 5.81 -15.40 -19.94
N PRO A 61 5.03 -14.37 -20.30
CA PRO A 61 3.62 -14.57 -20.64
C PRO A 61 3.46 -15.38 -21.93
N ALA A 62 2.34 -16.07 -22.07
CA ALA A 62 1.94 -16.71 -23.31
C ALA A 62 1.56 -15.68 -24.39
N ASP A 63 1.48 -16.11 -25.66
CA ASP A 63 0.77 -15.34 -26.68
C ASP A 63 -0.69 -15.15 -26.26
N GLY A 64 -1.24 -13.94 -26.41
CA GLY A 64 -2.57 -13.61 -25.93
C GLY A 64 -2.59 -12.95 -24.56
N ALA A 65 -1.55 -13.09 -23.74
CA ALA A 65 -1.62 -12.64 -22.35
C ALA A 65 -1.78 -11.13 -22.19
N VAL A 66 -2.51 -10.74 -21.13
CA VAL A 66 -2.60 -9.35 -20.66
C VAL A 66 -1.79 -9.17 -19.38
N VAL A 67 -0.89 -8.18 -19.40
CA VAL A 67 -0.06 -7.79 -18.26
C VAL A 67 -0.33 -6.33 -17.93
N GLY A 68 -0.58 -6.05 -16.66
CA GLY A 68 -0.82 -4.73 -16.12
C GLY A 68 0.36 -4.22 -15.31
N LEU A 69 0.64 -2.94 -15.41
CA LEU A 69 1.60 -2.21 -14.60
C LEU A 69 0.86 -1.05 -13.94
N ARG A 70 0.99 -0.91 -12.62
CA ARG A 70 0.39 0.20 -11.88
C ARG A 70 1.42 0.84 -10.96
N PHE A 71 1.73 2.10 -11.21
CA PHE A 71 2.54 2.91 -10.32
C PHE A 71 1.66 3.52 -9.22
N ALA A 72 1.96 3.21 -7.97
CA ALA A 72 1.19 3.69 -6.82
C ALA A 72 2.01 3.63 -5.54
N VAL A 73 1.57 4.36 -4.51
CA VAL A 73 1.99 4.10 -3.13
C VAL A 73 1.23 2.88 -2.62
N THR A 74 1.95 1.88 -2.14
CA THR A 74 1.40 0.60 -1.68
C THR A 74 2.00 0.26 -0.32
N GLU A 75 1.15 0.05 0.69
CA GLU A 75 1.58 -0.36 2.04
C GLU A 75 2.08 -1.81 2.06
N ASN A 76 1.35 -2.71 1.42
CA ASN A 76 1.73 -4.11 1.26
C ASN A 76 1.14 -4.69 -0.03
N SER A 77 1.61 -5.85 -0.47
CA SER A 77 1.18 -6.46 -1.73
C SER A 77 -0.31 -6.84 -1.77
N GLU A 78 -0.96 -7.06 -0.63
CA GLU A 78 -2.39 -7.41 -0.55
C GLU A 78 -3.28 -6.19 -0.83
N ASP A 79 -2.79 -5.01 -0.46
CA ASP A 79 -3.43 -3.70 -0.68
C ASP A 79 -2.92 -2.98 -1.93
N ALA A 80 -2.12 -3.66 -2.76
CA ALA A 80 -1.57 -3.08 -3.98
C ALA A 80 -2.67 -2.57 -4.91
N THR A 81 -2.52 -1.32 -5.36
CA THR A 81 -3.49 -0.73 -6.27
C THR A 81 -3.41 -1.39 -7.64
N ARG A 82 -4.57 -1.78 -8.19
CA ARG A 82 -4.69 -2.42 -9.50
C ARG A 82 -4.69 -1.40 -10.65
N PRO A 83 -4.28 -1.80 -11.88
CA PRO A 83 -4.43 -0.95 -13.06
C PRO A 83 -5.90 -0.59 -13.30
N ARG A 84 -6.15 0.67 -13.64
CA ARG A 84 -7.51 1.21 -13.83
C ARG A 84 -8.13 0.78 -15.15
N GLN A 85 -7.35 0.74 -16.23
CA GLN A 85 -7.78 0.24 -17.52
C GLN A 85 -8.02 -1.27 -17.47
N ARG A 86 -9.01 -1.73 -18.21
CA ARG A 86 -9.47 -3.13 -18.20
C ARG A 86 -9.62 -3.72 -19.60
N ASP A 87 -9.10 -3.10 -20.66
CA ASP A 87 -9.28 -3.66 -22.00
C ASP A 87 -8.53 -4.99 -22.16
N GLY A 88 -9.19 -5.94 -22.82
CA GLY A 88 -8.69 -7.29 -23.10
C GLY A 88 -7.62 -7.33 -24.18
N PHE A 89 -6.96 -8.47 -24.30
CA PHE A 89 -6.01 -8.72 -25.40
C PHE A 89 -6.61 -8.44 -26.77
N ALA A 90 -7.83 -8.91 -27.01
CA ALA A 90 -8.52 -8.70 -28.28
C ALA A 90 -8.67 -7.21 -28.64
N THR A 91 -8.88 -6.36 -27.64
CA THR A 91 -8.99 -4.90 -27.82
C THR A 91 -7.62 -4.26 -28.01
N VAL A 92 -6.68 -4.51 -27.08
CA VAL A 92 -5.35 -3.88 -27.09
C VAL A 92 -4.52 -4.28 -28.31
N CYS A 93 -4.67 -5.54 -28.77
CA CYS A 93 -3.91 -6.10 -29.88
C CYS A 93 -4.70 -6.21 -31.18
N ALA A 94 -5.86 -5.54 -31.31
CA ALA A 94 -6.73 -5.62 -32.49
C ALA A 94 -5.97 -5.35 -33.81
N ASP A 95 -5.10 -4.35 -33.80
CA ASP A 95 -4.32 -3.93 -34.97
C ASP A 95 -2.95 -4.63 -35.11
N THR A 96 -2.65 -5.59 -34.23
CA THR A 96 -1.40 -6.36 -34.28
C THR A 96 -1.67 -7.77 -34.78
N PRO A 97 -1.49 -8.04 -36.09
CA PRO A 97 -1.74 -9.37 -36.63
C PRO A 97 -0.74 -10.39 -36.07
N PRO A 98 -1.15 -11.67 -35.90
CA PRO A 98 -0.24 -12.75 -35.58
C PRO A 98 0.89 -12.86 -36.62
N ARG A 99 2.10 -13.17 -36.17
CA ARG A 99 3.26 -13.41 -37.03
C ARG A 99 3.99 -14.66 -36.57
N GLU A 100 4.45 -15.47 -37.51
CA GLU A 100 5.23 -16.66 -37.21
C GLU A 100 6.49 -16.31 -36.39
N GLY A 101 6.81 -17.13 -35.38
CA GLY A 101 7.94 -16.91 -34.49
C GLY A 101 7.79 -15.71 -33.56
N ARG A 102 6.60 -15.12 -33.42
CA ARG A 102 6.32 -14.03 -32.48
C ARG A 102 5.11 -14.37 -31.61
N LYS A 103 5.17 -13.94 -30.35
CA LYS A 103 4.00 -13.83 -29.49
C LYS A 103 3.59 -12.38 -29.33
N ARG A 104 2.35 -12.14 -29.01
CA ARG A 104 1.74 -10.85 -28.69
C ARG A 104 1.37 -10.83 -27.22
N VAL A 105 1.75 -9.75 -26.55
CA VAL A 105 1.40 -9.50 -25.14
C VAL A 105 0.76 -8.11 -25.09
N ALA A 106 -0.45 -8.03 -24.53
CA ALA A 106 -1.10 -6.76 -24.27
C ALA A 106 -0.56 -6.18 -22.97
N LEU A 107 0.01 -4.98 -23.04
CA LEU A 107 0.51 -4.23 -21.89
C LEU A 107 -0.47 -3.13 -21.55
N VAL A 108 -0.92 -3.12 -20.30
CA VAL A 108 -1.75 -2.04 -19.72
C VAL A 108 -0.87 -1.27 -18.75
N ILE A 109 -0.50 -0.05 -19.11
CA ILE A 109 0.45 0.75 -18.34
C ILE A 109 -0.30 1.92 -17.70
N ASP A 110 -0.36 1.88 -16.37
CA ASP A 110 -1.04 2.85 -15.53
C ASP A 110 -0.02 3.60 -14.64
N PRO A 111 0.42 4.82 -15.04
CA PRO A 111 1.45 5.59 -14.36
C PRO A 111 1.06 6.19 -13.01
N GLY A 112 -0.12 5.87 -12.47
CA GLY A 112 -0.55 6.49 -11.24
C GLY A 112 -1.53 7.63 -11.46
N THR A 113 -1.95 8.19 -10.34
CA THR A 113 -2.66 9.46 -10.26
C THR A 113 -1.69 10.54 -9.77
N PRO A 114 -2.04 11.84 -9.84
CA PRO A 114 -1.23 12.89 -9.22
C PRO A 114 -0.93 12.64 -7.73
N ALA A 115 -1.83 11.93 -7.02
CA ALA A 115 -1.63 11.52 -5.64
C ALA A 115 -0.53 10.44 -5.46
N ASP A 116 -0.21 9.69 -6.50
CA ASP A 116 0.84 8.68 -6.49
C ASP A 116 2.20 9.23 -6.91
N ALA A 117 2.25 10.46 -7.41
CA ALA A 117 3.42 10.98 -8.11
C ALA A 117 4.54 11.42 -7.15
N PRO A 118 5.82 11.30 -7.57
CA PRO A 118 6.91 12.04 -6.97
C PRO A 118 6.64 13.54 -6.94
N GLU A 119 7.21 14.21 -5.95
CA GLU A 119 7.09 15.66 -5.81
C GLU A 119 7.63 16.36 -7.08
N GLY A 120 6.83 17.26 -7.64
CA GLY A 120 7.18 17.99 -8.86
C GLY A 120 7.07 17.19 -10.16
N GLU A 121 6.64 15.94 -10.11
CA GLU A 121 6.38 15.12 -11.29
C GLU A 121 4.86 14.99 -11.54
N THR A 122 4.46 14.84 -12.79
CA THR A 122 3.05 14.61 -13.18
C THR A 122 2.99 13.30 -13.97
N PRO A 123 2.12 12.35 -13.58
CA PRO A 123 2.02 11.09 -14.30
C PRO A 123 1.43 11.33 -15.70
N PRO A 124 1.99 10.70 -16.74
CA PRO A 124 1.36 10.71 -18.05
C PRO A 124 -0.02 10.02 -18.00
N GLU A 125 -0.85 10.30 -19.00
CA GLU A 125 -2.10 9.58 -19.16
C GLU A 125 -1.82 8.08 -19.32
N PRO A 126 -2.60 7.18 -18.68
CA PRO A 126 -2.40 5.75 -18.87
C PRO A 126 -2.60 5.34 -20.32
N TRP A 127 -1.84 4.34 -20.76
CA TRP A 127 -1.91 3.86 -22.13
C TRP A 127 -1.84 2.33 -22.19
N GLN A 128 -2.18 1.80 -23.37
CA GLN A 128 -2.16 0.38 -23.64
C GLN A 128 -1.43 0.15 -24.96
N VAL A 129 -0.63 -0.90 -25.02
CA VAL A 129 0.18 -1.20 -26.19
C VAL A 129 0.33 -2.71 -26.37
N CYS A 130 0.29 -3.16 -27.62
CA CYS A 130 0.53 -4.55 -27.96
C CYS A 130 2.01 -4.77 -28.32
N ALA A 131 2.69 -5.62 -27.57
CA ALA A 131 4.07 -6.01 -27.85
C ALA A 131 4.11 -7.30 -28.66
N ALA A 132 4.59 -7.24 -29.91
CA ALA A 132 4.93 -8.43 -30.68
C ALA A 132 6.41 -8.78 -30.43
N VAL A 133 6.71 -9.84 -29.71
CA VAL A 133 8.06 -10.19 -29.22
C VAL A 133 8.42 -11.66 -29.48
N ALA A 134 9.67 -12.06 -29.21
CA ALA A 134 10.11 -13.45 -29.35
C ALA A 134 9.32 -14.39 -28.42
N PRO A 135 9.18 -15.69 -28.75
CA PRO A 135 8.33 -16.61 -27.99
C PRO A 135 8.76 -16.75 -26.51
N ASP A 136 10.06 -16.67 -26.24
CA ASP A 136 10.67 -16.74 -24.91
C ASP A 136 10.89 -15.37 -24.24
N ALA A 137 10.38 -14.29 -24.84
CA ALA A 137 10.54 -12.92 -24.31
C ALA A 137 9.82 -12.72 -22.96
N SER A 138 10.45 -11.94 -22.09
CA SER A 138 9.92 -11.50 -20.80
C SER A 138 8.95 -10.33 -20.91
N VAL A 139 8.26 -10.01 -19.82
CA VAL A 139 7.54 -8.74 -19.69
C VAL A 139 8.50 -7.55 -19.84
N GLY A 140 9.71 -7.66 -19.30
CA GLY A 140 10.76 -6.65 -19.46
C GLY A 140 11.14 -6.43 -20.92
N ASP A 141 11.25 -7.50 -21.71
CA ASP A 141 11.53 -7.41 -23.15
C ASP A 141 10.35 -6.78 -23.91
N ALA A 142 9.10 -7.13 -23.53
CA ALA A 142 7.90 -6.52 -24.09
C ALA A 142 7.83 -5.01 -23.82
N LEU A 143 8.13 -4.60 -22.58
CA LEU A 143 8.23 -3.19 -22.20
C LEU A 143 9.37 -2.49 -22.93
N ALA A 144 10.55 -3.11 -23.05
CA ALA A 144 11.70 -2.51 -23.71
C ALA A 144 11.42 -2.26 -25.21
N ALA A 145 10.62 -3.14 -25.84
CA ALA A 145 10.23 -3.01 -27.23
C ALA A 145 9.16 -1.92 -27.49
N THR A 146 8.38 -1.53 -26.48
CA THR A 146 7.15 -0.74 -26.70
C THR A 146 7.01 0.52 -25.83
N ALA A 147 7.71 0.59 -24.70
CA ALA A 147 7.61 1.69 -23.74
C ALA A 147 8.99 2.18 -23.21
N PRO A 148 10.02 2.41 -24.06
CA PRO A 148 11.27 3.01 -23.62
C PRO A 148 11.12 4.52 -23.32
N PRO A 149 12.02 5.12 -22.50
CA PRO A 149 13.13 4.47 -21.82
C PRO A 149 12.67 3.73 -20.55
N LEU A 150 13.29 2.57 -20.30
CA LEU A 150 13.15 1.85 -19.03
C LEU A 150 14.33 2.16 -18.12
N ARG A 151 14.08 2.20 -16.82
CA ARG A 151 15.13 2.28 -15.80
C ARG A 151 14.92 1.19 -14.77
N TYR A 152 16.01 0.52 -14.40
CA TYR A 152 16.04 -0.48 -13.35
C TYR A 152 17.14 -0.12 -12.34
N ASP A 153 16.95 -0.52 -11.09
CA ASP A 153 18.01 -0.41 -10.07
C ASP A 153 18.96 -1.63 -10.12
N ALA A 154 19.90 -1.70 -9.18
CA ALA A 154 20.84 -2.81 -9.06
C ALA A 154 20.17 -4.14 -8.63
N SER A 155 18.96 -4.08 -8.07
CA SER A 155 18.17 -5.25 -7.65
C SER A 155 17.20 -5.74 -8.74
N ALA A 156 17.25 -5.12 -9.92
CA ALA A 156 16.33 -5.33 -11.04
C ALA A 156 14.87 -4.94 -10.76
N LEU A 157 14.63 -4.05 -9.78
CA LEU A 157 13.35 -3.36 -9.62
C LEU A 157 13.14 -2.42 -10.82
N LEU A 158 11.95 -2.47 -11.42
CA LEU A 158 11.58 -1.53 -12.48
C LEU A 158 11.26 -0.17 -11.86
N CYS A 159 12.16 0.79 -12.10
CA CYS A 159 12.05 2.15 -11.59
C CYS A 159 11.20 3.04 -12.50
N ALA A 160 11.35 2.89 -13.83
CA ALA A 160 10.67 3.77 -14.78
C ALA A 160 10.20 3.05 -16.04
N VAL A 161 9.04 3.47 -16.54
CA VAL A 161 8.46 3.05 -17.82
C VAL A 161 8.18 4.32 -18.63
N ALA A 162 8.60 4.35 -19.90
CA ALA A 162 8.56 5.54 -20.74
C ALA A 162 9.14 6.80 -20.04
N GLY A 163 10.17 6.61 -19.22
CA GLY A 163 10.82 7.68 -18.47
C GLY A 163 10.10 8.14 -17.19
N TYR A 164 8.97 7.54 -16.81
CA TYR A 164 8.24 7.89 -15.59
C TYR A 164 8.29 6.79 -14.51
N PRO A 165 8.48 7.16 -13.22
CA PRO A 165 8.97 8.45 -12.74
C PRO A 165 10.41 8.71 -13.20
N ALA A 166 10.78 9.99 -13.29
CA ALA A 166 12.07 10.42 -13.81
C ALA A 166 13.22 10.11 -12.84
N THR A 167 12.98 10.23 -11.53
CA THR A 167 14.08 10.28 -10.54
C THR A 167 14.06 9.18 -9.50
N GLU A 168 12.92 8.85 -8.91
CA GLU A 168 12.84 7.88 -7.80
C GLU A 168 12.79 6.42 -8.25
N CYS A 169 13.07 5.49 -7.33
CA CYS A 169 12.93 4.05 -7.58
C CYS A 169 12.58 3.32 -6.28
N GLY A 170 11.28 3.18 -6.00
CA GLY A 170 10.82 2.45 -4.83
C GLY A 170 11.14 3.10 -3.46
N PRO A 171 11.05 4.44 -3.29
CA PRO A 171 11.29 5.01 -1.97
C PRO A 171 10.20 4.57 -0.98
N GLU A 172 10.58 4.50 0.29
CA GLU A 172 9.63 4.49 1.39
C GLU A 172 9.02 5.88 1.52
N VAL A 173 7.70 5.93 1.68
CA VAL A 173 6.90 7.14 1.77
C VAL A 173 5.84 6.97 2.86
N ASP A 174 5.43 8.07 3.47
CA ASP A 174 4.31 8.06 4.39
C ASP A 174 3.01 7.88 3.58
N ALA A 175 2.35 6.72 3.72
CA ALA A 175 1.12 6.40 3.02
C ALA A 175 -0.07 7.26 3.50
N SER A 176 0.04 7.82 4.71
CA SER A 176 -0.98 8.65 5.38
C SER A 176 -0.80 10.16 5.14
N ALA A 177 0.32 10.61 4.58
CA ALA A 177 0.58 12.03 4.39
C ALA A 177 -0.44 12.68 3.43
N PRO A 178 -1.00 13.86 3.77
CA PRO A 178 -1.79 14.67 2.84
C PRO A 178 -0.93 15.04 1.64
N ARG A 179 -1.36 14.57 0.47
CA ARG A 179 -0.63 14.69 -0.78
C ARG A 179 -0.81 16.11 -1.31
N ALA A 180 0.28 16.84 -1.48
CA ALA A 180 0.25 18.25 -1.86
C ALA A 180 -0.26 18.42 -3.29
N GLY A 181 -1.54 18.79 -3.43
CA GLY A 181 -2.06 19.46 -4.60
C GLY A 181 -1.76 20.95 -4.48
N THR A 182 -1.09 21.52 -5.47
CA THR A 182 -0.93 22.97 -5.58
C THR A 182 -2.21 23.56 -6.16
N ASP A 183 -3.10 24.07 -5.30
CA ASP A 183 -4.14 25.00 -5.72
C ASP A 183 -4.11 26.23 -4.82
N GLY A 184 -4.00 27.38 -5.48
CA GLY A 184 -3.88 28.70 -4.89
C GLY A 184 -5.13 29.15 -4.13
N ALA A 185 -4.90 30.18 -3.32
CA ALA A 185 -5.88 30.90 -2.53
C ALA A 185 -7.10 31.35 -3.34
N ASP A 186 -8.30 31.20 -2.76
CA ASP A 186 -9.26 32.29 -2.54
C ASP A 186 -10.47 31.81 -1.70
N GLY A 187 -10.84 32.62 -0.70
CA GLY A 187 -12.24 32.72 -0.23
C GLY A 187 -12.60 32.11 1.12
N ALA A 188 -12.72 32.98 2.13
CA ALA A 188 -13.28 32.72 3.46
C ALA A 188 -14.78 32.34 3.43
N GLY A 189 -15.25 31.66 4.48
CA GLY A 189 -16.69 31.51 4.75
C GLY A 189 -17.08 30.51 5.84
N ASP A 190 -16.94 30.95 7.09
CA ASP A 190 -17.82 30.74 8.25
C ASP A 190 -18.12 29.36 8.87
N ASP A 191 -18.10 29.43 10.21
CA ASP A 191 -18.44 28.45 11.24
C ASP A 191 -19.80 27.75 11.06
N ALA A 192 -19.81 26.44 11.36
CA ALA A 192 -20.99 25.79 11.94
C ALA A 192 -20.60 24.60 12.84
N SER A 193 -20.89 24.77 14.13
CA SER A 193 -20.72 23.78 15.19
C SER A 193 -21.76 22.65 15.14
N GLY A 194 -21.26 21.40 15.15
CA GLY A 194 -21.80 20.21 15.84
C GLY A 194 -22.86 19.33 15.13
N PRO A 195 -23.17 18.11 15.64
CA PRO A 195 -22.43 17.26 16.58
C PRO A 195 -21.92 15.94 15.96
N ALA A 196 -20.95 15.31 16.64
CA ALA A 196 -20.39 14.01 16.29
C ALA A 196 -21.41 12.87 16.46
N GLY A 197 -21.52 12.05 15.42
CA GLY A 197 -22.26 10.79 15.42
C GLY A 197 -21.32 9.62 15.11
N GLU A 198 -21.15 8.77 16.13
CA GLU A 198 -21.03 7.31 16.03
C GLU A 198 -19.79 6.74 15.32
N ASP A 199 -18.68 6.71 16.07
CA ASP A 199 -17.48 5.92 15.77
C ASP A 199 -17.76 4.41 15.90
N GLY A 200 -17.64 3.70 14.78
CA GLY A 200 -17.49 2.25 14.74
C GLY A 200 -16.19 1.82 15.41
N VAL A 201 -16.30 1.03 16.47
CA VAL A 201 -15.18 0.57 17.30
C VAL A 201 -14.29 -0.42 16.52
N PRO A 202 -12.98 -0.17 16.32
CA PRO A 202 -12.10 -1.14 15.69
C PRO A 202 -11.81 -2.34 16.62
N PHE A 203 -11.97 -3.55 16.09
CA PHE A 203 -11.93 -4.84 16.78
C PHE A 203 -10.56 -5.25 17.39
N GLY A 204 -9.54 -4.38 17.35
CA GLY A 204 -8.22 -4.64 17.93
C GLY A 204 -8.15 -4.54 19.46
N LEU A 205 -9.12 -3.87 20.11
CA LEU A 205 -9.07 -3.62 21.56
C LEU A 205 -9.59 -4.78 22.41
N VAL A 206 -10.27 -5.77 21.82
CA VAL A 206 -11.01 -6.78 22.59
C VAL A 206 -10.09 -7.90 23.14
N TYR A 207 -8.97 -8.20 22.47
CA TYR A 207 -8.05 -9.24 22.93
C TYR A 207 -6.99 -8.76 23.93
N GLY A 208 -6.66 -7.47 23.95
CA GLY A 208 -5.68 -6.90 24.90
C GLY A 208 -6.23 -6.75 26.32
N GLY A 209 -7.52 -6.44 26.48
CA GLY A 209 -8.16 -6.25 27.79
C GLY A 209 -8.26 -7.53 28.63
N ALA A 210 -8.43 -8.69 28.00
CA ALA A 210 -8.62 -9.96 28.70
C ALA A 210 -7.36 -10.42 29.47
N ALA A 211 -6.16 -10.12 28.94
CA ALA A 211 -4.89 -10.51 29.57
C ALA A 211 -4.62 -9.74 30.88
N VAL A 212 -5.01 -8.46 30.96
CA VAL A 212 -4.77 -7.61 32.14
C VAL A 212 -5.71 -7.97 33.29
N VAL A 213 -6.96 -8.33 33.00
CA VAL A 213 -7.93 -8.77 34.03
C VAL A 213 -7.52 -10.11 34.66
N LEU A 214 -7.00 -11.05 33.86
CA LEU A 214 -6.55 -12.36 34.35
C LEU A 214 -5.32 -12.25 35.26
N LEU A 215 -4.32 -11.42 34.90
CA LEU A 215 -3.14 -11.18 35.74
C LEU A 215 -3.49 -10.44 37.04
N GLY A 216 -4.43 -9.48 36.99
CA GLY A 216 -4.94 -8.79 38.17
C GLY A 216 -5.72 -9.70 39.13
N GLY A 217 -6.51 -10.63 38.59
CA GLY A 217 -7.29 -11.59 39.38
C GLY A 217 -6.42 -12.60 40.16
N ALA A 218 -5.34 -13.09 39.55
CA ALA A 218 -4.44 -14.06 40.18
C ALA A 218 -3.69 -13.47 41.38
N ALA A 219 -3.24 -12.21 41.29
CA ALA A 219 -2.56 -11.51 42.37
C ALA A 219 -3.47 -11.28 43.59
N ALA A 220 -4.75 -10.94 43.37
CA ALA A 220 -5.72 -10.74 44.43
C ALA A 220 -6.08 -12.05 45.16
N TRP A 221 -6.16 -13.17 44.44
CA TRP A 221 -6.45 -14.48 45.02
C TRP A 221 -5.29 -15.01 45.88
N GLN A 222 -4.06 -14.86 45.41
CA GLN A 222 -2.87 -15.31 46.14
C GLN A 222 -2.63 -14.50 47.43
N ALA A 223 -2.95 -13.20 47.42
CA ALA A 223 -2.92 -12.35 48.61
C ALA A 223 -3.99 -12.73 49.65
N ARG A 224 -5.18 -13.21 49.22
CA ARG A 224 -6.23 -13.69 50.14
C ARG A 224 -5.89 -15.03 50.77
N ARG A 225 -5.19 -15.93 50.06
CA ARG A 225 -4.79 -17.25 50.57
C ARG A 225 -3.74 -17.15 51.68
N ARG A 226 -2.74 -16.26 51.53
CA ARG A 226 -1.69 -16.04 52.54
C ARG A 226 -2.14 -15.37 53.83
N ARG A 227 -3.36 -14.82 53.87
CA ARG A 227 -3.96 -14.22 55.08
C ARG A 227 -4.85 -15.18 55.87
N ARG A 228 -5.05 -16.40 55.36
CA ARG A 228 -5.87 -17.45 55.99
C ARG A 228 -5.05 -18.69 56.38
N SER A 229 -3.74 -18.64 56.18
CA SER A 229 -2.72 -19.56 56.69
C SER A 229 -1.95 -18.82 57.77
#